data_AF-A0A382IB44-F1
#
_entry.id   AF-A0A382IB44-F1
#
_cell.length_a   1.000
_cell.length_b   1.000
_cell.length_c   1.000
_cell.angle_alpha   90.00
_cell.angle_beta   90.00
_cell.angle_gamma   90.00
#
_symmetry.space_group_name_H-M   'P 1'
#
loop_
_entity.id
_entity.type
_entity.pdbx_description
1 polymer ?
#
loop_
_entity_poly.entity_id
_entity_poly.type
_entity_poly.pdbx_seq_one_letter_code
_entity_poly.pdbx_strand_id
1 'polypeptide(L)'
;MFRRFRIAILLYILILVGGGAWLTSRDSTDWQEPLWVLVYPINADHSKASDSYIRRLEPDRFIAIERFFSGQARAYDLELEQPVTIRLATPLSVLPPSPPPGGDTLSVMWWSLKLRYWVWNVE
;
A
#
# COMPACT_ATOMS: atom_id res chain seq x y z
N MET A 1 -19.07 -34.23 12.64
CA MET A 1 -19.39 -32.78 12.62
C MET A 1 -18.17 -31.87 12.46
N PHE A 2 -17.05 -32.15 13.15
CA PHE A 2 -15.82 -31.34 13.11
C PHE A 2 -15.29 -31.02 11.69
N ARG A 3 -15.34 -32.00 10.77
CA ARG A 3 -14.93 -31.79 9.36
C ARG A 3 -15.77 -30.73 8.65
N ARG A 4 -17.09 -30.75 8.83
CA ARG A 4 -18.00 -29.78 8.19
C ARG A 4 -17.81 -28.38 8.77
N PHE A 5 -17.64 -28.29 10.09
CA PHE A 5 -17.35 -27.03 10.78
C PHE A 5 -16.02 -26.42 10.32
N ARG A 6 -14.95 -27.23 10.25
CA ARG A 6 -13.64 -26.79 9.72
C ARG A 6 -13.75 -26.28 8.28
N ILE A 7 -14.46 -26.99 7.42
CA ILE A 7 -14.66 -26.57 6.03
C ILE A 7 -15.45 -25.26 5.97
N ALA A 8 -16.50 -25.11 6.77
CA ALA A 8 -17.29 -23.87 6.81
C ALA A 8 -16.44 -22.66 7.22
N ILE A 9 -15.57 -22.80 8.23
CA ILE A 9 -14.64 -21.74 8.65
C ILE A 9 -13.65 -21.40 7.52
N LEU A 10 -13.04 -22.41 6.90
CA LEU A 10 -12.08 -22.18 5.82
C LEU A 10 -12.73 -21.48 4.62
N LEU A 11 -13.96 -21.85 4.26
CA LEU A 11 -14.72 -21.18 3.19
C LEU A 11 -15.08 -19.76 3.56
N TYR A 12 -15.47 -19.51 4.81
CA TYR A 12 -15.75 -18.16 5.29
C TYR A 12 -14.52 -17.25 5.19
N ILE A 13 -13.37 -17.72 5.69
CA ILE A 13 -12.09 -16.99 5.57
C ILE A 13 -11.73 -16.76 4.09
N LEU A 14 -11.90 -17.77 3.24
CA LEU A 14 -11.61 -17.65 1.82
C LEU A 14 -12.48 -16.60 1.12
N ILE A 15 -13.78 -16.55 1.44
CA ILE A 15 -14.69 -15.54 0.88
C ILE A 15 -14.27 -14.13 1.32
N LEU A 16 -13.93 -13.93 2.59
CA LEU A 16 -13.47 -12.63 3.08
C LEU A 16 -12.17 -12.17 2.41
N VAL A 17 -11.17 -13.06 2.36
CA VAL A 17 -9.86 -12.72 1.78
C VAL A 17 -9.94 -12.54 0.27
N GLY A 18 -10.63 -13.45 -0.43
CA GLY A 18 -10.81 -13.39 -1.88
C GLY A 18 -11.67 -12.21 -2.31
N GLY A 19 -12.75 -11.93 -1.58
CA GLY A 19 -13.60 -10.76 -1.81
C GLY A 19 -12.83 -9.46 -1.59
N GLY A 20 -12.09 -9.33 -0.48
CA GLY A 20 -11.25 -8.17 -0.21
C GLY A 20 -10.21 -7.93 -1.30
N ALA A 21 -9.47 -8.98 -1.69
CA ALA A 21 -8.47 -8.88 -2.76
C ALA A 21 -9.08 -8.48 -4.12
N TRP A 22 -10.28 -8.98 -4.42
CA TRP A 22 -10.99 -8.63 -5.65
C TRP A 22 -11.47 -7.17 -5.67
N LEU A 23 -12.06 -6.68 -4.56
CA LEU A 23 -12.44 -5.27 -4.44
C LEU A 23 -11.21 -4.36 -4.55
N THR A 24 -10.14 -4.63 -3.79
CA THR A 24 -8.92 -3.81 -3.84
C THR A 24 -8.31 -3.78 -5.25
N SER A 25 -8.32 -4.90 -5.97
CA SER A 25 -7.82 -4.94 -7.34
C SER A 25 -8.71 -4.15 -8.31
N ARG A 26 -10.04 -4.19 -8.12
CA ARG A 26 -10.99 -3.40 -8.91
C ARG A 26 -10.79 -1.91 -8.64
N ASP A 27 -10.85 -1.48 -7.38
CA ASP A 27 -10.79 -0.07 -7.00
C ASP A 27 -9.47 0.61 -7.45
N SER A 28 -8.36 -0.14 -7.45
CA SER A 28 -7.06 0.38 -7.89
C SER A 28 -6.87 0.45 -9.41
N THR A 29 -7.75 -0.17 -10.22
CA THR A 29 -7.55 -0.30 -11.68
C THR A 29 -8.77 0.01 -12.55
N ASP A 30 -9.96 0.17 -11.96
CA ASP A 30 -11.19 0.51 -12.70
C ASP A 30 -11.20 2.00 -13.11
N TRP A 31 -10.39 2.83 -12.44
CA TRP A 31 -10.23 4.27 -12.71
C TRP A 31 -11.56 5.04 -12.80
N GLN A 32 -12.55 4.62 -12.01
CA GLN A 32 -13.83 5.33 -11.84
C GLN A 32 -13.70 6.48 -10.84
N GLU A 33 -12.75 6.36 -9.90
CA GLU A 33 -12.45 7.36 -8.88
C GLU A 33 -10.94 7.66 -8.83
N PRO A 34 -10.52 8.86 -8.39
CA PRO A 34 -9.12 9.17 -8.15
C PRO A 34 -8.47 8.20 -7.16
N LEU A 35 -7.31 7.66 -7.51
CA LEU A 35 -6.50 6.86 -6.61
C LEU A 35 -5.79 7.76 -5.60
N TRP A 36 -6.13 7.60 -4.33
CA TRP A 36 -5.48 8.28 -3.22
C TRP A 36 -4.22 7.53 -2.78
N VAL A 37 -3.07 8.19 -2.87
CA VAL A 37 -1.77 7.63 -2.50
C VAL A 37 -1.21 8.40 -1.32
N LEU A 38 -1.00 7.70 -0.21
CA LEU A 38 -0.42 8.27 1.00
C LEU A 38 1.05 7.83 1.13
N VAL A 39 1.95 8.80 1.15
CA VAL A 39 3.40 8.58 1.26
C VAL A 39 3.82 8.72 2.71
N TYR A 40 4.35 7.66 3.31
CA TYR A 40 4.88 7.65 4.68
C TYR A 40 6.41 7.75 4.67
N PRO A 41 7.01 8.88 5.08
CA PRO A 41 8.46 9.00 5.19
C PRO A 41 9.00 8.20 6.38
N ILE A 42 10.04 7.39 6.16
CA ILE A 42 10.69 6.58 7.19
C ILE A 42 12.20 6.72 7.10
N ASN A 43 12.85 7.02 8.24
CA ASN A 43 14.31 7.09 8.34
C ASN A 43 14.89 5.69 8.66
N ALA A 44 15.16 4.89 7.63
CA ALA A 44 15.61 3.51 7.78
C ALA A 44 17.06 3.37 8.27
N ASP A 45 17.93 4.35 7.98
CA ASP A 45 19.35 4.34 8.32
C ASP A 45 19.66 5.14 9.60
N HIS A 46 18.64 5.72 10.24
CA HIS A 46 18.74 6.57 11.42
C HIS A 46 19.74 7.73 11.27
N SER A 47 20.03 8.15 10.04
CA SER A 47 21.03 9.20 9.80
C SER A 47 20.44 10.58 10.02
N LYS A 48 21.29 11.52 10.49
CA LYS A 48 20.91 12.94 10.65
C LYS A 48 20.54 13.58 9.30
N ALA A 49 21.13 13.08 8.21
CA ALA A 49 20.87 13.58 6.86
C ALA A 49 19.45 13.20 6.41
N SER A 50 19.07 11.92 6.49
CA SER A 50 17.72 11.42 6.18
C SER A 50 16.66 12.11 7.04
N ASP A 51 16.94 12.24 8.34
CA ASP A 51 16.05 12.91 9.30
C ASP A 51 15.80 14.39 8.94
N SER A 52 16.86 15.11 8.56
CA SER A 52 16.76 16.51 8.14
C SER A 52 16.15 16.69 6.76
N TYR A 53 16.23 15.68 5.90
CA TYR A 53 15.53 15.65 4.61
C TYR A 53 14.03 15.45 4.82
N ILE A 54 13.64 14.43 5.61
CA ILE A 54 12.24 14.13 5.91
C ILE A 54 11.52 15.32 6.54
N ARG A 55 12.18 16.03 7.49
CA ARG A 55 11.61 17.24 8.11
C ARG A 55 11.32 18.39 7.15
N ARG A 56 12.02 18.46 6.02
CA ARG A 56 11.86 19.52 5.00
C ARG A 56 11.10 19.01 3.77
N LEU A 57 10.59 17.78 3.81
CA LEU A 57 9.87 17.19 2.70
C LEU A 57 8.49 17.82 2.60
N GLU A 58 8.25 18.51 1.49
CA GLU A 58 6.97 19.17 1.23
C GLU A 58 6.10 18.31 0.30
N PRO A 59 4.76 18.33 0.46
CA PRO A 59 3.82 17.61 -0.43
C PRO A 59 4.02 17.96 -1.92
N ASP A 60 4.39 19.21 -2.21
CA ASP A 60 4.55 19.73 -3.57
C ASP A 60 5.63 18.99 -4.39
N ARG A 61 6.57 18.30 -3.71
CA ARG A 61 7.58 17.46 -4.35
C ARG A 61 6.97 16.31 -5.16
N PHE A 62 5.73 15.92 -4.85
CA PHE A 62 5.03 14.81 -5.52
C PHE A 62 4.08 15.27 -6.64
N ILE A 63 3.87 16.58 -6.82
CA ILE A 63 2.99 17.13 -7.88
C ILE A 63 3.40 16.66 -9.28
N ALA A 64 4.70 16.45 -9.52
CA ALA A 64 5.18 15.95 -10.81
C ALA A 64 4.57 14.59 -11.18
N ILE A 65 4.32 13.73 -10.17
CA ILE A 65 3.69 12.42 -10.38
C ILE A 65 2.21 12.59 -10.70
N GLU A 66 1.49 13.43 -9.94
CA GLU A 66 0.08 13.74 -10.23
C GLU A 66 -0.09 14.29 -11.66
N ARG A 67 0.77 15.24 -12.06
CA ARG A 67 0.77 15.80 -13.43
C ARG A 67 1.07 14.76 -14.50
N PHE A 68 2.00 13.84 -14.23
CA PHE A 68 2.28 12.74 -15.15
C PHE A 68 1.03 11.89 -15.37
N PHE A 69 0.33 11.49 -14.30
CA PHE A 69 -0.89 10.69 -14.42
C PHE A 69 -2.05 11.46 -15.07
N SER A 70 -2.24 12.74 -14.77
CA SER A 70 -3.21 13.59 -15.50
C SER A 70 -2.89 13.69 -16.99
N GLY A 71 -1.61 13.72 -17.37
CA GLY A 71 -1.19 13.68 -18.78
C GLY A 71 -1.49 12.34 -19.45
N GLN A 72 -1.24 11.23 -18.75
CA GLN A 72 -1.57 9.89 -19.24
C GLN A 72 -3.09 9.67 -19.33
N ALA A 73 -3.87 10.17 -18.38
CA ALA A 73 -5.33 10.07 -18.42
C ALA A 73 -5.92 10.59 -19.74
N ARG A 74 -5.43 11.73 -20.23
CA ARG A 74 -5.83 12.27 -21.53
C ARG A 74 -5.41 11.39 -22.71
N ALA A 75 -4.24 10.77 -22.64
CA ALA A 75 -3.76 9.88 -23.70
C ALA A 75 -4.58 8.58 -23.80
N TYR A 76 -5.16 8.13 -22.68
CA TYR A 76 -5.99 6.94 -22.58
C TYR A 76 -7.50 7.25 -22.49
N ASP A 77 -7.90 8.50 -22.75
CA ASP A 77 -9.29 8.97 -22.74
C ASP A 77 -10.06 8.68 -21.44
N LEU A 78 -9.36 8.78 -20.30
CA LEU A 78 -10.01 8.71 -18.99
C LEU A 78 -10.76 10.00 -18.69
N GLU A 79 -11.99 9.88 -18.19
CA GLU A 79 -12.84 11.01 -17.79
C GLU A 79 -12.34 11.73 -16.51
N LEU A 80 -11.36 11.15 -15.80
CA LEU A 80 -10.76 11.72 -14.61
C LEU A 80 -9.67 12.75 -14.93
N GLU A 81 -9.89 14.02 -14.60
CA GLU A 81 -8.87 15.08 -14.75
C GLU A 81 -7.65 14.88 -13.82
N GLN A 82 -7.91 14.37 -12.61
CA GLN A 82 -6.89 14.07 -11.61
C GLN A 82 -7.04 12.61 -11.13
N PRO A 83 -6.52 11.64 -11.91
CA PRO A 83 -6.68 10.21 -11.63
C PRO A 83 -5.86 9.73 -10.41
N VAL A 84 -4.85 10.50 -9.99
CA VAL A 84 -4.00 10.17 -8.84
C VAL A 84 -3.83 11.41 -7.98
N THR A 85 -4.04 11.26 -6.67
CA THR A 85 -3.83 12.30 -5.67
C THR A 85 -2.84 11.80 -4.63
N ILE A 86 -1.73 12.51 -4.46
CA ILE A 86 -0.68 12.12 -3.53
C ILE A 86 -0.74 13.02 -2.30
N ARG A 87 -0.65 12.41 -1.13
CA ARG A 87 -0.57 13.10 0.16
C ARG A 87 0.65 12.60 0.91
N LEU A 88 1.30 13.53 1.61
CA LEU A 88 2.42 13.21 2.48
C LEU A 88 1.87 13.00 3.89
N ALA A 89 2.06 11.80 4.45
CA ALA A 89 1.70 11.48 5.83
C ALA A 89 2.74 12.01 6.82
N THR A 90 2.38 11.94 8.11
CA THR A 90 3.35 12.17 9.18
C THR A 90 4.47 11.11 9.13
N PRO A 91 5.73 11.51 9.34
CA PRO A 91 6.84 10.57 9.40
C PRO A 91 6.62 9.48 10.45
N LEU A 92 6.96 8.23 10.11
CA LEU A 92 6.88 7.11 11.04
C LEU A 92 8.25 6.83 11.67
N SER A 93 8.24 6.54 12.96
CA SER A 93 9.42 6.12 13.73
C SER A 93 9.58 4.60 13.78
N VAL A 94 8.54 3.84 13.44
CA VAL A 94 8.54 2.38 13.46
C VAL A 94 8.91 1.85 12.09
N LEU A 95 9.89 0.95 12.03
CA LEU A 95 10.34 0.35 10.79
C LEU A 95 9.46 -0.84 10.37
N PRO A 96 9.21 -1.02 9.07
CA PRO A 96 8.58 -2.24 8.57
C PRO A 96 9.50 -3.45 8.80
N PRO A 97 8.94 -4.67 8.90
CA PRO A 97 9.75 -5.88 9.01
C PRO A 97 10.65 -6.05 7.78
N SER A 98 11.94 -6.30 8.00
CA SER A 98 12.90 -6.52 6.91
C SER A 98 12.53 -7.76 6.08
N PRO A 99 12.68 -7.69 4.74
CA PRO A 99 12.45 -8.85 3.89
C PRO A 99 13.46 -9.98 4.20
N PRO A 100 13.06 -11.25 4.09
CA PRO A 100 13.93 -12.38 4.42
C PRO A 100 15.12 -12.49 3.45
N PRO A 101 16.35 -12.72 3.94
CA PRO A 101 17.51 -12.93 3.09
C PRO A 101 17.45 -14.34 2.48
N GLY A 102 16.98 -14.42 1.24
CA GLY A 102 16.71 -15.68 0.55
C GLY A 102 15.22 -15.85 0.37
N GLY A 103 14.76 -15.83 -0.90
CA GLY A 103 13.35 -15.85 -1.29
C GLY A 103 12.65 -17.20 -1.07
N ASP A 104 12.94 -17.89 0.03
CA ASP A 104 12.21 -19.07 0.46
C ASP A 104 10.71 -18.73 0.63
N THR A 105 9.84 -19.57 0.09
CA THR A 105 8.41 -19.28 -0.01
C THR A 105 7.74 -19.15 1.35
N LEU A 106 8.10 -20.00 2.32
CA LEU A 106 7.56 -19.94 3.67
C LEU A 106 8.02 -18.69 4.40
N SER A 107 9.29 -18.33 4.23
CA SER A 107 9.88 -17.11 4.77
C SER A 107 9.19 -15.86 4.23
N VAL A 108 8.91 -15.83 2.92
CA VAL A 108 8.18 -14.74 2.26
C VAL A 108 6.72 -14.68 2.71
N MET A 109 6.04 -15.82 2.84
CA MET A 109 4.67 -15.88 3.38
C MET A 109 4.61 -15.30 4.81
N TRP A 110 5.53 -15.72 5.67
CA TRP A 110 5.60 -15.25 7.06
C TRP A 110 5.92 -13.76 7.15
N TRP A 111 6.88 -13.29 6.34
CA TRP A 111 7.18 -11.86 6.23
C TRP A 111 5.98 -11.05 5.73
N SER A 112 5.25 -11.55 4.74
CA SER A 112 4.05 -10.89 4.21
C SER A 112 2.98 -10.72 5.29
N LEU A 113 2.80 -11.72 6.17
CA LEU A 113 1.89 -11.62 7.32
C LEU A 113 2.35 -10.59 8.34
N LYS A 114 3.65 -10.58 8.67
CA LYS A 114 4.24 -9.56 9.56
C LYS A 114 4.08 -8.15 9.01
N LEU A 115 4.28 -7.98 7.70
CA LEU A 115 4.14 -6.69 7.03
C LEU A 115 2.69 -6.20 7.07
N ARG A 116 1.72 -7.07 6.76
CA ARG A 116 0.29 -6.73 6.87
C ARG A 116 -0.12 -6.37 8.29
N TYR A 117 0.38 -7.11 9.28
CA TYR A 117 0.16 -6.78 10.68
C TYR A 117 0.81 -5.44 11.05
N TRP A 118 2.02 -5.16 10.57
CA TRP A 118 2.68 -3.89 10.79
C TRP A 118 1.87 -2.73 10.22
N VAL A 119 1.38 -2.84 8.97
CA VAL A 119 0.50 -1.83 8.33
C VAL A 119 -0.72 -1.55 9.22
N TRP A 120 -1.40 -2.60 9.69
CA TRP A 120 -2.57 -2.46 10.57
C TRP A 120 -2.28 -1.75 11.91
N ASN A 121 -1.04 -1.71 12.38
CA ASN A 121 -0.68 -1.00 13.61
C ASN A 121 -0.25 0.46 13.37
N VAL A 122 0.13 0.82 12.14
CA VAL A 122 0.62 2.17 11.81
C VAL A 122 -0.40 3.02 11.03
N GLU A 123 -1.40 2.38 10.40
CA GLU A 123 -2.65 3.01 9.94
C GLU A 123 -3.52 3.44 11.12
#